data_AF-X1I547-F1
#
_entry.id   AF-X1I547-F1
#
_cell.length_a   1.000
_cell.length_b   1.000
_cell.length_c   1.000
_cell.angle_alpha   90.00
_cell.angle_beta   90.00
_cell.angle_gamma   90.00
#
_symmetry.space_group_name_H-M   'P 1'
#
loop_
_entity.id
_entity.type
_entity.pdbx_description
1 polymer ?
#
loop_
_entity_poly.entity_id
_entity_poly.type
_entity_poly.pdbx_seq_one_letter_code
_entity_poly.pdbx_strand_id
1 'polypeptide(L)'
;DVAEQMKKRYGSVMPVYESKAETIGTISQDGHGVSYQDLCDIIRARVEEIIRLILLELPRSEYETLVPAGLVLTGGSANLSGIEALGCDITQLSVRVGVPTSVHGITDALRDPAYATSVGLLLWGARHEGTQAWQTKGFGVGLWRLVSRIKNLFR
;
A
#
# COMPACT_ATOMS: atom_id res chain seq x y z
N ASP A 1 -13.89 -5.10 -11.78
CA ASP A 1 -12.70 -4.53 -12.46
C ASP A 1 -12.84 -3.06 -12.82
N VAL A 2 -13.92 -2.64 -13.49
CA VAL A 2 -14.15 -1.23 -13.89
C VAL A 2 -13.99 -0.25 -12.72
N ALA A 3 -14.60 -0.54 -11.56
CA ALA A 3 -14.48 0.29 -10.36
C ALA A 3 -13.03 0.42 -9.85
N GLU A 4 -12.24 -0.67 -9.92
CA GLU A 4 -10.83 -0.64 -9.51
C GLU A 4 -10.00 0.22 -10.46
N GLN A 5 -10.26 0.12 -11.77
CA GLN A 5 -9.60 0.96 -12.77
C GLN A 5 -9.96 2.43 -12.59
N MET A 6 -11.24 2.74 -12.35
CA MET A 6 -11.69 4.11 -12.05
C MET A 6 -11.01 4.66 -10.80
N LYS A 7 -10.93 3.87 -9.72
CA LYS A 7 -10.22 4.25 -8.48
C LYS A 7 -8.75 4.53 -8.74
N LYS A 8 -8.04 3.62 -9.44
CA LYS A 8 -6.61 3.79 -9.74
C LYS A 8 -6.33 5.00 -10.63
N ARG A 9 -7.21 5.31 -11.58
CA ARG A 9 -7.00 6.35 -12.59
C ARG A 9 -7.44 7.73 -12.14
N TYR A 10 -8.51 7.82 -11.35
CA TYR A 10 -9.15 9.09 -11.01
C TYR A 10 -9.31 9.30 -9.49
N GLY A 11 -9.07 8.29 -8.66
CA GLY A 11 -9.33 8.37 -7.22
C GLY A 11 -8.49 9.42 -6.50
N SER A 12 -9.16 10.30 -5.76
CA SER A 12 -8.58 11.28 -4.86
C SER A 12 -9.42 11.38 -3.59
N VAL A 13 -8.79 11.59 -2.44
CA VAL A 13 -9.50 11.87 -1.18
C VAL A 13 -9.57 13.37 -0.85
N MET A 14 -8.88 14.20 -1.65
CA MET A 14 -8.86 15.65 -1.55
C MET A 14 -9.20 16.26 -2.92
N PRO A 15 -10.43 16.09 -3.43
CA PRO A 15 -10.82 16.68 -4.70
C PRO A 15 -10.82 18.21 -4.60
N VAL A 16 -10.30 18.88 -5.63
CA VAL A 16 -10.36 20.34 -5.74
C VAL A 16 -11.74 20.74 -6.26
N TYR A 17 -12.55 21.35 -5.40
CA TYR A 17 -13.84 21.90 -5.79
C TYR A 17 -13.63 23.31 -6.38
N GLU A 18 -13.16 23.43 -7.62
CA GLU A 18 -13.08 24.74 -8.26
C GLU A 18 -14.49 25.30 -8.51
N SER A 19 -14.69 26.56 -8.11
CA SER A 19 -15.99 27.24 -8.09
C SER A 19 -16.49 27.70 -9.47
N LYS A 20 -15.80 27.38 -10.57
CA LYS A 20 -16.26 27.63 -11.94
C LYS A 20 -15.76 26.54 -12.88
N ALA A 21 -16.71 25.71 -13.31
CA ALA A 21 -16.82 25.13 -14.65
C ALA A 21 -15.51 24.94 -15.42
N GLU A 22 -14.88 23.76 -15.28
CA GLU A 22 -14.30 23.03 -16.41
C GLU A 22 -14.00 21.56 -16.04
N THR A 23 -14.93 20.68 -16.44
CA THR A 23 -14.63 19.42 -17.13
C THR A 23 -13.95 18.25 -16.37
N ILE A 24 -14.58 17.74 -15.31
CA ILE A 24 -14.65 16.27 -15.11
C ILE A 24 -16.07 15.87 -14.67
N GLY A 25 -17.10 16.33 -15.40
CA GLY A 25 -18.50 16.11 -15.02
C GLY A 25 -18.92 14.63 -14.99
N THR A 26 -18.35 13.82 -15.88
CA THR A 26 -18.58 12.38 -15.94
C THR A 26 -17.31 11.68 -16.41
N ILE A 27 -16.74 10.81 -15.59
CA ILE A 27 -15.71 9.86 -16.00
C ILE A 27 -16.39 8.58 -16.48
N SER A 28 -15.93 8.04 -17.60
CA SER A 28 -16.44 6.79 -18.15
C SER A 28 -15.31 5.79 -18.34
N GLN A 29 -15.56 4.54 -17.99
CA GLN A 29 -14.66 3.42 -18.21
C GLN A 29 -15.52 2.23 -18.64
N ASP A 30 -15.20 1.62 -19.79
CA ASP A 30 -15.91 0.47 -20.35
C ASP A 30 -17.44 0.64 -20.47
N GLY A 31 -17.90 1.85 -20.79
CA GLY A 31 -19.33 2.16 -20.94
C GLY A 31 -20.06 2.46 -19.62
N HIS A 32 -19.39 2.37 -18.48
CA HIS A 32 -19.92 2.79 -17.18
C HIS A 32 -19.49 4.23 -16.89
N GLY A 33 -20.44 5.14 -16.72
CA GLY A 33 -20.19 6.53 -16.35
C GLY A 33 -20.46 6.79 -14.86
N VAL A 34 -19.61 7.56 -14.21
CA VAL A 34 -19.84 8.09 -12.85
C VAL A 34 -19.36 9.54 -12.78
N SER A 35 -19.99 10.35 -11.94
CA SER A 35 -19.48 11.68 -11.60
C SER A 35 -18.11 11.53 -10.94
N TYR A 36 -17.14 12.34 -11.35
CA TYR A 36 -15.83 12.37 -10.69
C TYR A 36 -15.97 12.73 -9.20
N GLN A 37 -16.89 13.64 -8.91
CA GLN A 37 -17.15 14.10 -7.56
C GLN A 37 -17.69 12.95 -6.70
N ASP A 38 -18.69 12.23 -7.20
CA ASP A 38 -19.30 11.10 -6.48
C ASP A 38 -18.26 10.00 -6.22
N LEU A 39 -17.39 9.71 -7.20
CA LEU A 39 -16.30 8.76 -7.02
C LEU A 39 -15.37 9.19 -5.88
N CYS A 40 -14.92 10.46 -5.89
CA CYS A 40 -14.01 10.97 -4.87
C CYS A 40 -14.66 11.04 -3.49
N ASP A 41 -15.93 11.44 -3.40
CA ASP A 41 -16.67 11.52 -2.14
C ASP A 41 -16.84 10.12 -1.50
N ILE A 42 -17.14 9.10 -2.31
CA ILE A 42 -17.22 7.71 -1.84
C ILE A 42 -15.85 7.22 -1.34
N ILE A 43 -14.78 7.46 -2.10
CA ILE A 43 -13.43 7.05 -1.72
C ILE A 43 -13.01 7.77 -0.43
N ARG A 44 -13.23 9.08 -0.35
CA ARG A 44 -12.94 9.90 0.84
C ARG A 44 -13.66 9.34 2.06
N ALA A 45 -14.98 9.16 2.00
CA ALA A 45 -15.77 8.65 3.13
C ALA A 45 -15.21 7.32 3.67
N ARG A 46 -14.81 6.40 2.78
CA ARG A 46 -14.20 5.13 3.17
C ARG A 46 -12.82 5.28 3.78
N VAL A 47 -11.98 6.15 3.25
CA VAL A 47 -10.65 6.42 3.82
C VAL A 47 -10.77 7.08 5.19
N GLU A 48 -11.69 8.03 5.34
CA GLU A 48 -11.94 8.66 6.65
C GLU A 48 -12.38 7.64 7.70
N GLU A 49 -13.30 6.75 7.34
CA GLU A 49 -13.75 5.67 8.22
C GLU A 49 -12.58 4.77 8.64
N ILE A 50 -11.74 4.32 7.70
CA ILE A 50 -10.59 3.47 7.99
C ILE A 50 -9.61 4.18 8.93
N ILE A 51 -9.33 5.45 8.70
CA ILE A 51 -8.40 6.22 9.55
C ILE A 51 -8.99 6.39 10.96
N ARG A 52 -10.30 6.66 11.08
CA ARG A 52 -10.97 6.71 12.40
C ARG A 52 -10.93 5.36 13.12
N LEU A 53 -11.10 4.25 12.39
CA LEU A 53 -10.96 2.90 12.97
C LEU A 53 -9.54 2.65 13.47
N ILE A 54 -8.51 3.11 12.75
CA ILE A 54 -7.11 3.03 13.23
C ILE A 54 -6.96 3.76 14.58
N LEU A 55 -7.53 4.96 14.72
CA LEU A 55 -7.47 5.71 15.98
C LEU A 55 -8.18 5.00 17.14
N LEU A 56 -9.29 4.30 16.86
CA LEU A 56 -10.03 3.54 17.88
C LEU A 56 -9.23 2.34 18.43
N GLU A 57 -8.34 1.77 17.62
CA GLU A 57 -7.45 0.67 18.05
C GLU A 57 -6.23 1.17 18.83
N LEU A 58 -5.92 2.47 18.80
CA LEU A 58 -4.82 3.01 19.57
C LEU A 58 -5.17 3.06 21.08
N PRO A 59 -4.19 2.89 21.98
CA PRO A 59 -4.43 2.92 23.43
C PRO A 59 -5.00 4.27 23.88
N ARG A 60 -6.04 4.28 24.71
CA ARG A 60 -6.81 5.48 25.15
C ARG A 60 -6.01 6.63 25.81
N SER A 61 -4.70 6.50 26.00
CA SER A 61 -3.81 7.59 26.37
C SER A 61 -3.66 8.59 25.21
N GLU A 62 -3.25 9.82 25.49
CA GLU A 62 -2.96 10.85 24.48
C GLU A 62 -1.98 10.32 23.42
N TYR A 63 -2.48 9.98 22.22
CA TYR A 63 -1.71 9.31 21.18
C TYR A 63 -0.47 10.11 20.73
N GLU A 64 -0.52 11.44 20.87
CA GLU A 64 0.61 12.34 20.63
C GLU A 64 1.84 11.97 21.46
N THR A 65 1.64 11.48 22.70
CA THR A 65 2.73 11.03 23.57
C THR A 65 3.26 9.66 23.20
N LEU A 66 2.44 8.81 22.57
CA LEU A 66 2.80 7.44 22.18
C LEU A 66 3.48 7.37 20.82
N VAL A 67 3.11 8.26 19.89
CA VAL A 67 3.56 8.21 18.49
C VAL A 67 4.16 9.56 18.07
N PRO A 68 5.27 10.01 18.70
CA PRO A 68 5.87 11.32 18.42
C PRO A 68 6.38 11.43 16.97
N ALA A 69 6.65 10.30 16.31
CA ALA A 69 7.06 10.24 14.91
C ALA A 69 5.89 10.23 13.90
N GLY A 70 4.65 10.21 14.40
CA GLY A 70 3.43 10.15 13.61
C GLY A 70 3.15 8.79 12.96
N LEU A 71 2.21 8.77 12.02
CA LEU A 71 1.76 7.57 11.32
C LEU A 71 2.48 7.41 9.97
N VAL A 72 2.80 6.16 9.62
CA VAL A 72 3.31 5.79 8.30
C VAL A 72 2.30 4.89 7.62
N LEU A 73 1.66 5.40 6.56
CA LEU A 73 0.73 4.64 5.73
C LEU A 73 1.49 3.89 4.64
N THR A 74 1.11 2.65 4.37
CA THR A 74 1.74 1.84 3.31
C THR A 74 0.72 0.87 2.70
N GLY A 75 1.18 0.03 1.76
CA GLY A 75 0.31 -0.81 0.95
C GLY A 75 -0.27 -0.07 -0.25
N GLY A 76 -0.97 -0.79 -1.13
CA GLY A 76 -1.39 -0.22 -2.42
C GLY A 76 -2.41 0.92 -2.31
N SER A 77 -3.25 0.93 -1.27
CA SER A 77 -4.20 2.03 -1.03
C SER A 77 -3.52 3.32 -0.59
N ALA A 78 -2.28 3.27 -0.08
CA ALA A 78 -1.52 4.45 0.27
C ALA A 78 -1.11 5.30 -0.95
N ASN A 79 -1.29 4.77 -2.17
CA ASN A 79 -1.13 5.54 -3.42
C ASN A 79 -2.31 6.48 -3.73
N LEU A 80 -3.38 6.49 -2.93
CA LEU A 80 -4.50 7.42 -3.13
C LEU A 80 -4.04 8.87 -2.94
N SER A 81 -4.34 9.71 -3.93
CA SER A 81 -3.97 11.12 -3.89
C SER A 81 -4.62 11.84 -2.70
N GLY A 82 -3.82 12.58 -1.93
CA GLY A 82 -4.26 13.34 -0.77
C GLY A 82 -4.37 12.56 0.54
N ILE A 83 -3.99 11.27 0.57
CA ILE A 83 -4.16 10.43 1.77
C ILE A 83 -3.33 10.89 2.97
N GLU A 84 -2.14 11.46 2.74
CA GLU A 84 -1.31 12.04 3.81
C GLU A 84 -2.00 13.24 4.44
N ALA A 85 -2.48 14.17 3.61
CA ALA A 85 -3.17 15.38 4.07
C ALA A 85 -4.45 15.02 4.85
N LEU A 86 -5.29 14.13 4.29
CA LEU A 86 -6.50 13.68 4.98
C LEU A 86 -6.17 12.96 6.29
N GLY A 87 -5.10 12.15 6.31
CA GLY A 87 -4.63 11.49 7.52
C GLY A 87 -4.20 12.49 8.59
N CYS A 88 -3.43 13.51 8.23
CA CYS A 88 -3.06 14.60 9.13
C CYS A 88 -4.31 15.31 9.68
N ASP A 89 -5.26 15.66 8.82
CA ASP A 89 -6.49 16.36 9.21
C ASP A 89 -7.34 15.56 10.22
N ILE A 90 -7.47 14.24 10.02
CA ILE A 90 -8.28 13.40 10.92
C ILE A 90 -7.56 13.10 12.23
N THR A 91 -6.27 12.77 12.14
CA THR A 91 -5.52 12.23 13.28
C THR A 91 -4.87 13.32 14.12
N GLN A 92 -4.70 14.52 13.58
CA GLN A 92 -3.90 15.61 14.17
C GLN A 92 -2.44 15.21 14.44
N LEU A 93 -1.96 14.13 13.82
CA LEU A 93 -0.59 13.65 13.87
C LEU A 93 0.11 13.90 12.54
N SER A 94 1.45 13.88 12.54
CA SER A 94 2.20 13.81 11.28
C SER A 94 1.89 12.48 10.57
N VAL A 95 1.47 12.52 9.32
CA VAL A 95 1.20 11.32 8.50
C VAL A 95 2.06 11.36 7.25
N ARG A 96 2.67 10.23 6.90
CA ARG A 96 3.45 10.07 5.65
C ARG A 96 3.19 8.74 4.97
N VAL A 97 3.39 8.66 3.66
CA VAL A 97 3.40 7.41 2.90
C VAL A 97 4.79 6.79 2.92
N GLY A 98 4.87 5.56 3.43
CA GLY A 98 6.08 4.75 3.48
C GLY A 98 6.22 3.87 2.26
N VAL A 99 7.34 4.01 1.55
CA VAL A 99 7.76 3.12 0.47
C VAL A 99 8.94 2.26 0.90
N PRO A 100 9.08 1.01 0.41
CA PRO A 100 10.23 0.19 0.74
C PRO A 100 11.54 0.82 0.24
N THR A 101 12.50 1.00 1.16
CA THR A 101 13.83 1.55 0.90
C THR A 101 14.92 0.50 1.04
N SER A 102 16.13 0.82 0.59
CA SER A 102 17.36 0.06 0.88
C SER A 102 17.51 -1.29 0.18
N VAL A 103 16.93 -1.44 -1.01
CA VAL A 103 17.19 -2.60 -1.88
C VAL A 103 17.98 -2.17 -3.11
N HIS A 104 19.25 -2.55 -3.15
CA HIS A 104 20.16 -2.21 -4.24
C HIS A 104 19.97 -3.20 -5.41
N GLY A 105 20.02 -2.69 -6.64
CA GLY A 105 19.89 -3.53 -7.85
C GLY A 105 18.47 -3.94 -8.21
N ILE A 106 17.46 -3.37 -7.53
CA ILE A 106 16.05 -3.58 -7.83
C ILE A 106 15.52 -2.46 -8.74
N THR A 107 14.57 -2.82 -9.60
CA THR A 107 13.87 -1.87 -10.50
C THR A 107 13.11 -0.81 -9.72
N ASP A 108 13.04 0.41 -10.25
CA ASP A 108 12.25 1.51 -9.67
C ASP A 108 10.78 1.14 -9.45
N ALA A 109 10.27 0.13 -10.16
CA ALA A 109 8.94 -0.42 -9.99
C ALA A 109 8.64 -0.91 -8.56
N LEU A 110 9.64 -1.34 -7.78
CA LEU A 110 9.41 -1.75 -6.39
C LEU A 110 9.38 -0.57 -5.40
N ARG A 111 9.64 0.67 -5.84
CA ARG A 111 9.50 1.89 -5.02
C ARG A 111 8.03 2.34 -4.97
N ASP A 112 7.15 1.41 -4.65
CA ASP A 112 5.72 1.62 -4.50
C ASP A 112 5.29 1.05 -3.14
N PRO A 113 4.46 1.76 -2.35
CA PRO A 113 4.00 1.28 -1.05
C PRO A 113 3.26 -0.07 -1.14
N ALA A 114 2.69 -0.43 -2.31
CA ALA A 114 2.10 -1.73 -2.57
C ALA A 114 3.06 -2.91 -2.34
N TYR A 115 4.37 -2.70 -2.50
CA TYR A 115 5.38 -3.73 -2.31
C TYR A 115 6.04 -3.73 -0.93
N ALA A 116 5.61 -2.86 -0.01
CA ALA A 116 6.23 -2.74 1.30
C ALA A 116 6.25 -4.06 2.08
N THR A 117 5.16 -4.83 2.04
CA THR A 117 5.06 -6.12 2.74
C THR A 117 6.01 -7.16 2.14
N SER A 118 5.99 -7.36 0.83
CA SER A 118 6.80 -8.40 0.18
C SER A 118 8.30 -8.08 0.29
N VAL A 119 8.69 -6.83 0.04
CA VAL A 119 10.07 -6.37 0.23
C VAL A 119 10.49 -6.48 1.70
N GLY A 120 9.62 -6.08 2.63
CA GLY A 120 9.87 -6.19 4.07
C GLY A 120 10.13 -7.63 4.51
N LEU A 121 9.36 -8.60 4.01
CA LEU A 121 9.56 -10.02 4.29
C LEU A 121 10.88 -10.56 3.75
N LEU A 122 11.26 -10.17 2.52
CA LEU A 122 12.54 -10.56 1.93
C LEU A 122 13.73 -9.99 2.71
N LEU A 123 13.67 -8.70 3.06
CA LEU A 123 14.68 -8.05 3.89
C LEU A 123 14.75 -8.68 5.28
N TRP A 124 13.61 -9.02 5.87
CA TRP A 124 13.55 -9.70 7.15
C TRP A 124 14.23 -11.08 7.07
N GLY A 125 13.93 -11.88 6.05
CA GLY A 125 14.57 -13.17 5.82
C GLY A 125 16.09 -13.06 5.65
N ALA A 126 16.54 -12.16 4.77
CA ALA A 126 17.97 -11.93 4.52
C ALA A 126 18.73 -11.46 5.77
N ARG A 127 18.10 -10.65 6.64
CA ARG A 127 18.73 -10.18 7.90
C ARG A 127 18.74 -11.23 9.00
N HIS A 128 17.79 -12.17 8.98
CA HIS A 128 17.66 -13.22 10.01
C HIS A 128 18.18 -14.59 9.54
N GLU A 129 18.87 -14.67 8.40
CA GLU A 129 19.65 -15.84 7.94
C GLU A 129 20.95 -16.05 8.75
N GLY A 130 20.86 -15.95 10.08
CA GLY A 130 21.99 -15.95 10.98
C GLY A 130 21.77 -16.55 12.36
N THR A 131 20.82 -17.47 12.57
CA THR A 131 20.89 -18.47 13.68
C THR A 131 19.98 -19.69 13.47
N GLN A 132 20.01 -20.29 12.29
CA GLN A 132 19.68 -21.71 12.19
C GLN A 132 20.94 -22.40 11.71
N ALA A 133 21.65 -23.03 12.66
CA ALA A 133 22.53 -24.14 12.33
C ALA A 133 21.64 -25.16 11.61
N TRP A 134 21.67 -25.08 10.29
CA TRP A 134 21.06 -26.08 9.43
C TRP A 134 21.78 -27.38 9.76
N GLN A 135 21.17 -28.21 10.60
CA GLN A 135 21.68 -29.55 10.84
C GLN A 135 21.72 -30.25 9.50
N THR A 136 22.95 -30.45 9.02
CA THR A 136 23.30 -31.22 7.84
C THR A 136 22.88 -32.68 8.07
N LYS A 137 21.59 -32.97 7.92
CA LYS A 137 21.12 -34.29 7.52
C LYS A 137 20.70 -34.22 6.05
N GLY A 138 21.70 -34.41 5.19
CA GLY A 138 21.53 -34.96 3.85
C GLY A 138 20.69 -34.16 2.85
N PHE A 139 21.11 -32.94 2.49
CA PHE A 139 20.40 -32.10 1.52
C PHE A 139 20.82 -32.31 0.05
N GLY A 140 21.77 -33.21 -0.23
CA GLY A 140 22.16 -33.57 -1.60
C GLY A 140 21.02 -34.24 -2.40
N VAL A 141 20.06 -34.89 -1.72
CA VAL A 141 18.96 -35.63 -2.35
C VAL A 141 17.72 -34.74 -2.60
N GLY A 142 17.53 -33.68 -1.80
CA GLY A 142 16.35 -32.80 -1.88
C GLY A 142 16.42 -31.80 -3.03
N LEU A 143 17.60 -31.20 -3.25
CA LEU A 143 17.79 -30.15 -4.25
C LEU A 143 17.77 -30.69 -5.69
N TRP A 144 18.36 -31.86 -5.92
CA TRP A 144 18.28 -32.56 -7.21
C TRP A 144 16.85 -32.97 -7.58
N ARG A 145 16.01 -33.28 -6.58
CA ARG A 145 14.56 -33.52 -6.77
C ARG A 145 13.79 -32.24 -7.11
N LEU A 146 14.23 -31.09 -6.61
CA LEU A 146 13.56 -29.81 -6.85
C LEU A 146 13.92 -29.27 -8.24
N VAL A 147 15.19 -29.39 -8.63
CA VAL A 147 15.68 -29.02 -9.97
C VAL A 147 15.10 -29.93 -11.07
N SER A 148 14.96 -31.23 -10.83
CA SER A 148 14.35 -32.15 -11.81
C SER A 148 12.85 -31.93 -12.01
N ARG A 149 12.13 -31.45 -10.98
CA ARG A 149 10.70 -31.12 -11.08
C ARG A 149 10.44 -29.81 -11.80
N ILE A 150 11.33 -28.82 -11.68
CA ILE A 150 11.23 -27.55 -12.43
C ILE A 150 11.57 -27.77 -13.92
N LYS A 151 12.50 -28.69 -14.24
CA LYS A 151 12.94 -28.95 -15.62
C LYS A 151 11.89 -29.65 -16.50
N ASN A 152 11.00 -30.46 -15.93
CA ASN A 152 9.92 -31.12 -16.68
C ASN A 152 8.68 -30.22 -16.89
N LEU A 153 8.64 -29.04 -16.27
CA LEU A 153 7.52 -28.12 -16.37
C LEU A 153 7.70 -27.05 -17.47
N PHE A 154 8.89 -26.98 -18.08
CA PHE A 154 9.18 -26.11 -19.22
C PHE A 154 9.82 -26.93 -20.35
N ARG A 155 8.99 -27.73 -21.00
CA ARG A 155 9.08 -28.00 -22.43
C ARG A 155 7.68 -27.93 -23.04
#